data_AF-A7MV55-F1
#
_entry.id   AF-A7MV55-F1
#
_cell.length_a   1.000
_cell.length_b   1.000
_cell.length_c   1.000
_cell.angle_alpha   90.00
_cell.angle_beta   90.00
_cell.angle_gamma   90.00
#
_symmetry.space_group_name_H-M   'P 1'
#
loop_
_entity.id
_entity.type
_entity.pdbx_description
1 polymer ?
#
loop_
_entity_poly.entity_id
_entity_poly.type
_entity_poly.pdbx_seq_one_letter_code
_entity_poly.pdbx_strand_id
1 'polypeptide(L)'
;MRYQSFPSEQLEKQETTRERAERQRRERRAELTYTAQDYRRWAAHRERVITERNAAQKAANSNDEMDKKWLNVPKGQLTFSSEGNDVESSPYFTRAPHIPHNNGTVIGESGITFGRGLDIGKRTSNEITQLFANVAKHCNPISDSLLKWLQEGAGKTKQAAYEHYKQLDARVAKEEQVLTRKQQHFLFLEIYPKYEKETERLLTKKDVKQAYGSVDWSKLSNNVKDVLIDITYRGDNTSSSDKRGSTRKWFVPALVKDQSSNLSGKESHFFKVIADKKWITLYGVDQNRFELRKSHLVN
;
A
#
# COMPACT_ATOMS: atom_id res chain seq x y z
N MET A 1 -40.41 29.88 94.23
CA MET A 1 -41.81 29.94 93.71
C MET A 1 -41.86 29.20 92.38
N ARG A 2 -42.95 28.45 92.15
CA ARG A 2 -43.21 27.60 90.96
C ARG A 2 -43.51 28.43 89.70
N TYR A 3 -43.07 27.88 88.55
CA TYR A 3 -43.44 28.04 87.13
C TYR A 3 -44.45 29.11 86.68
N GLN A 4 -44.17 29.73 85.52
CA GLN A 4 -45.09 29.68 84.37
C GLN A 4 -44.38 30.07 83.05
N SER A 5 -44.46 29.19 82.06
CA SER A 5 -44.09 29.39 80.66
C SER A 5 -45.27 29.97 79.87
N PHE A 6 -45.01 30.88 78.92
CA PHE A 6 -45.98 31.34 77.91
C PHE A 6 -45.64 30.74 76.52
N PRO A 7 -46.62 30.24 75.77
CA PRO A 7 -46.45 29.80 74.38
C PRO A 7 -46.77 30.92 73.38
N SER A 8 -46.15 30.91 72.21
CA SER A 8 -46.64 31.64 71.02
C SER A 8 -46.14 31.01 69.73
N GLU A 9 -47.11 30.55 68.94
CA GLU A 9 -46.99 29.86 67.65
C GLU A 9 -46.36 30.73 66.55
N GLN A 10 -45.46 30.14 65.76
CA GLN A 10 -45.21 30.53 64.37
C GLN A 10 -45.45 29.31 63.49
N LEU A 11 -46.60 29.28 62.82
CA LEU A 11 -46.96 28.27 61.82
C LEU A 11 -46.19 28.55 60.52
N GLU A 12 -44.98 28.01 60.40
CA GLU A 12 -44.32 27.86 59.09
C GLU A 12 -45.14 26.89 58.24
N LYS A 13 -45.73 27.39 57.15
CA LYS A 13 -46.48 26.57 56.19
C LYS A 13 -45.50 25.61 55.51
N GLN A 14 -45.45 24.37 55.98
CA GLN A 14 -44.65 23.31 55.36
C GLN A 14 -45.18 23.00 53.96
N GLU A 15 -44.30 23.13 52.97
CA GLU A 15 -44.56 22.82 51.57
C GLU A 15 -45.01 21.35 51.43
N THR A 16 -46.15 21.13 50.78
CA THR A 16 -46.75 19.79 50.67
C THR A 16 -45.94 18.89 49.73
N THR A 17 -46.05 17.59 49.91
CA THR A 17 -45.40 16.59 49.05
C THR A 17 -45.73 16.78 47.56
N ARG A 18 -46.94 17.28 47.27
CA ARG A 18 -47.41 17.57 45.90
C ARG A 18 -46.70 18.77 45.28
N GLU A 19 -46.50 19.84 46.05
CA GLU A 19 -45.78 21.05 45.62
C GLU A 19 -44.30 20.74 45.37
N ARG A 20 -43.67 19.93 46.24
CA ARG A 20 -42.29 19.47 46.04
C ARG A 20 -42.12 18.64 44.76
N ALA A 21 -43.07 17.74 44.49
CA ALA A 21 -43.07 16.92 43.29
C ALA A 21 -43.36 17.72 42.01
N GLU A 22 -44.13 18.79 42.07
CA GLU A 22 -44.33 19.72 40.94
C GLU A 22 -43.10 20.59 40.68
N ARG A 23 -42.42 21.07 41.73
CA ARG A 23 -41.16 21.80 41.59
C ARG A 23 -40.09 20.95 40.90
N GLN A 24 -39.87 19.72 41.37
CA GLN A 24 -38.93 18.78 40.76
C GLN A 24 -39.30 18.39 39.32
N ARG A 25 -40.59 18.40 38.97
CA ARG A 25 -41.04 18.19 37.58
C ARG A 25 -40.79 19.41 36.71
N ARG A 26 -40.93 20.63 37.24
CA ARG A 26 -40.61 21.87 36.54
C ARG A 26 -39.10 22.03 36.35
N GLU A 27 -38.30 21.74 37.37
CA GLU A 27 -36.83 21.75 37.30
C GLU A 27 -36.32 20.76 36.24
N ARG A 28 -36.78 19.51 36.25
CA ARG A 28 -36.41 18.53 35.22
C ARG A 28 -36.87 18.91 33.81
N ARG A 29 -38.04 19.56 33.67
CA ARG A 29 -38.47 20.10 32.36
C ARG A 29 -37.60 21.26 31.91
N ALA A 30 -37.17 22.13 32.82
CA ALA A 30 -36.27 23.25 32.52
C ALA A 30 -34.85 22.77 32.17
N GLU A 31 -34.38 21.68 32.77
CA GLU A 31 -33.11 21.01 32.40
C GLU A 31 -33.17 20.35 31.01
N LEU A 32 -34.36 19.96 30.56
CA LEU A 32 -34.59 19.33 29.25
C LEU A 32 -34.99 20.33 28.15
N THR A 33 -35.12 21.62 28.47
CA THR A 33 -35.42 22.66 27.48
C THR A 33 -34.14 23.22 26.87
N TYR A 34 -33.86 22.81 25.64
CA TYR A 34 -32.78 23.38 24.85
C TYR A 34 -33.07 24.84 24.49
N THR A 35 -32.06 25.68 24.63
CA THR A 35 -32.18 27.10 24.33
C THR A 35 -32.10 27.35 22.82
N ALA A 36 -32.56 28.52 22.36
CA ALA A 36 -32.33 28.94 20.97
C ALA A 36 -30.84 28.94 20.59
N GLN A 37 -29.93 29.16 21.55
CA GLN A 37 -28.49 29.12 21.36
C GLN A 37 -27.97 27.68 21.15
N ASP A 38 -28.52 26.68 21.84
CA ASP A 38 -28.19 25.28 21.64
C ASP A 38 -28.57 24.81 20.23
N TYR A 39 -29.76 25.18 19.75
CA TYR A 39 -30.17 24.89 18.39
C TYR A 39 -29.27 25.54 17.34
N ARG A 40 -28.82 26.79 17.56
CA ARG A 40 -27.85 27.47 16.68
C ARG A 40 -26.49 26.76 16.68
N ARG A 41 -25.99 26.36 17.85
CA ARG A 41 -24.72 25.61 17.97
C ARG A 41 -24.79 24.28 17.22
N TRP A 42 -25.89 23.53 17.38
CA TRP A 42 -26.07 22.27 16.67
C TRP A 42 -26.25 22.45 15.16
N ALA A 43 -26.96 23.49 14.72
CA ALA A 43 -27.08 23.82 13.30
C ALA A 43 -25.71 24.12 12.67
N ALA A 44 -24.93 24.99 13.29
CA ALA A 44 -23.58 25.32 12.85
C ALA A 44 -22.66 24.08 12.84
N HIS A 45 -22.76 23.21 13.85
CA HIS A 45 -22.00 21.96 13.88
C HIS A 45 -22.40 21.00 12.76
N ARG A 46 -23.71 20.84 12.49
CA ARG A 46 -24.20 20.00 11.38
C ARG A 46 -23.72 20.54 10.03
N GLU A 47 -23.83 21.84 9.80
CA GLU A 47 -23.35 22.48 8.58
C GLU A 47 -21.84 22.25 8.39
N ARG A 48 -21.04 22.46 9.45
CA ARG A 48 -19.61 22.18 9.41
C ARG A 48 -19.32 20.73 9.02
N VAL A 49 -19.96 19.75 9.66
CA VAL A 49 -19.75 18.32 9.38
C VAL A 49 -20.16 17.97 7.94
N ILE A 50 -21.27 18.53 7.43
CA ILE A 50 -21.71 18.33 6.04
C ILE A 50 -20.68 18.92 5.08
N THR A 51 -20.15 20.11 5.38
CA THR A 51 -19.16 20.79 4.54
C THR A 51 -17.84 20.02 4.50
N GLU A 52 -17.36 19.54 5.65
CA GLU A 52 -16.18 18.68 5.77
C GLU A 52 -16.36 17.37 4.98
N ARG A 53 -17.52 16.72 5.09
CA ARG A 53 -17.83 15.51 4.32
C ARG A 53 -17.90 15.77 2.83
N ASN A 54 -18.53 16.85 2.40
CA ASN A 54 -18.62 17.22 0.98
C ASN A 54 -17.24 17.57 0.41
N ALA A 55 -16.38 18.25 1.17
CA ALA A 55 -15.01 18.53 0.77
C ALA A 55 -14.19 17.24 0.67
N ALA A 56 -14.32 16.31 1.63
CA ALA A 56 -13.68 15.00 1.58
C ALA A 56 -14.18 14.16 0.40
N GLN A 57 -15.49 14.18 0.11
CA GLN A 57 -16.09 13.52 -1.06
C GLN A 57 -15.60 14.13 -2.37
N LYS A 58 -15.48 15.45 -2.44
CA LYS A 58 -14.95 16.17 -3.62
C LYS A 58 -13.47 15.90 -3.84
N ALA A 59 -12.67 15.79 -2.77
CA ALA A 59 -11.26 15.38 -2.83
C ALA A 59 -11.12 13.90 -3.24
N ALA A 60 -11.98 13.02 -2.71
CA ALA A 60 -12.05 11.62 -3.12
C ALA A 60 -12.39 11.49 -4.61
N ASN A 61 -13.35 12.29 -5.09
CA ASN A 61 -13.78 12.37 -6.49
C ASN A 61 -12.88 13.25 -7.39
N SER A 62 -11.80 13.83 -6.87
CA SER A 62 -10.83 14.53 -7.69
C SER A 62 -10.23 13.55 -8.70
N ASN A 63 -10.47 13.80 -9.99
CA ASN A 63 -9.85 13.06 -11.10
C ASN A 63 -8.43 13.56 -11.40
N ASP A 64 -7.81 14.30 -10.48
CA ASP A 64 -6.41 14.71 -10.60
C ASP A 64 -5.51 13.47 -10.67
N GLU A 65 -4.92 13.24 -11.85
CA GLU A 65 -4.04 12.11 -12.12
C GLU A 65 -2.71 12.21 -11.36
N MET A 66 -2.40 13.40 -10.84
CA MET A 66 -1.21 13.71 -10.07
C MET A 66 -1.51 13.81 -8.57
N ASP A 67 -2.68 13.43 -8.08
CA ASP A 67 -2.94 13.42 -6.64
C ASP A 67 -1.99 12.42 -5.91
N LYS A 68 -1.45 12.81 -4.76
CA LYS A 68 -0.58 11.94 -3.93
C LYS A 68 -1.32 10.71 -3.41
N LYS A 69 -2.66 10.71 -3.37
CA LYS A 69 -3.45 9.52 -2.99
C LYS A 69 -3.10 8.29 -3.84
N TRP A 70 -2.72 8.48 -5.11
CA TRP A 70 -2.33 7.41 -6.02
C TRP A 70 -1.01 6.72 -5.64
N LEU A 71 -0.23 7.28 -4.71
CA LEU A 71 0.95 6.62 -4.14
C LEU A 71 0.59 5.53 -3.11
N ASN A 72 -0.68 5.42 -2.73
CA ASN A 72 -1.20 4.31 -1.96
C ASN A 72 -1.92 3.33 -2.87
N VAL A 73 -1.61 2.05 -2.77
CA VAL A 73 -2.24 0.96 -3.52
C VAL A 73 -3.04 0.05 -2.59
N PRO A 74 -4.18 -0.49 -3.03
CA PRO A 74 -5.01 -1.37 -2.20
C PRO A 74 -4.32 -2.70 -1.84
N LYS A 75 -3.28 -3.10 -2.58
CA LYS A 75 -2.50 -4.33 -2.34
C LYS A 75 -1.07 -4.15 -2.84
N GLY A 76 -0.11 -4.74 -2.15
CA GLY A 76 1.30 -4.69 -2.55
C GLY A 76 1.99 -3.37 -2.22
N GLN A 77 1.53 -2.64 -1.19
CA GLN A 77 2.12 -1.34 -0.81
C GLN A 77 3.62 -1.45 -0.49
N LEU A 78 4.05 -2.55 0.14
CA LEU A 78 5.47 -2.82 0.41
C LEU A 78 6.29 -2.81 -0.88
N THR A 79 5.88 -3.63 -1.86
CA THR A 79 6.54 -3.72 -3.16
C THR A 79 6.46 -2.40 -3.91
N PHE A 80 5.26 -1.81 -4.01
CA PHE A 80 5.07 -0.52 -4.67
C PHE A 80 6.03 0.54 -4.12
N SER A 81 6.15 0.65 -2.80
CA SER A 81 7.02 1.65 -2.15
C SER A 81 8.51 1.33 -2.30
N SER A 82 8.87 0.06 -2.47
CA SER A 82 10.25 -0.40 -2.61
C SER A 82 10.77 -0.26 -4.05
N GLU A 83 9.91 -0.32 -5.05
CA GLU A 83 10.28 -0.26 -6.47
C GLU A 83 10.74 1.14 -6.93
N GLY A 84 10.32 2.20 -6.25
CA GLY A 84 10.75 3.54 -6.63
C GLY A 84 10.15 4.63 -5.75
N ASN A 85 10.61 5.85 -5.97
CA ASN A 85 10.05 7.05 -5.35
C ASN A 85 9.46 7.98 -6.42
N ASP A 86 9.00 9.14 -5.96
CA ASP A 86 8.33 10.12 -6.82
C ASP A 86 9.03 11.48 -6.73
N VAL A 87 10.35 11.43 -6.81
CA VAL A 87 11.25 12.57 -6.78
C VAL A 87 12.04 12.57 -8.09
N GLU A 88 11.74 13.48 -9.01
CA GLU A 88 12.30 13.44 -10.38
C GLU A 88 13.84 13.45 -10.45
N SER A 89 14.50 14.11 -9.51
CA SER A 89 15.97 14.14 -9.43
C SER A 89 16.60 12.88 -8.81
N SER A 90 15.78 11.93 -8.35
CA SER A 90 16.23 10.70 -7.71
C SER A 90 16.55 9.62 -8.75
N PRO A 91 17.62 8.84 -8.57
CA PRO A 91 17.86 7.65 -9.40
C PRO A 91 16.76 6.58 -9.26
N TYR A 92 15.91 6.70 -8.24
CA TYR A 92 14.73 5.84 -8.02
C TYR A 92 13.43 6.42 -8.60
N PHE A 93 13.51 7.44 -9.46
CA PHE A 93 12.34 7.95 -10.18
C PHE A 93 11.97 7.02 -11.33
N THR A 94 10.92 6.22 -11.15
CA THR A 94 10.57 5.15 -12.09
C THR A 94 9.45 5.50 -13.06
N ARG A 95 8.81 6.68 -12.93
CA ARG A 95 7.69 7.06 -13.81
C ARG A 95 8.11 7.33 -15.26
N ALA A 96 9.42 7.37 -15.56
CA ALA A 96 9.97 7.46 -16.91
C ALA A 96 10.63 6.13 -17.33
N PRO A 97 10.67 5.80 -18.65
CA PRO A 97 11.38 4.62 -19.12
C PRO A 97 12.87 4.71 -18.76
N HIS A 98 13.43 3.62 -18.27
CA HIS A 98 14.84 3.53 -17.93
C HIS A 98 15.40 2.15 -18.31
N ILE A 99 16.71 2.06 -18.44
CA ILE A 99 17.43 0.80 -18.62
C ILE A 99 18.73 0.84 -17.81
N PRO A 100 19.00 -0.15 -16.94
CA PRO A 100 20.24 -0.20 -16.20
C PRO A 100 21.45 -0.41 -17.12
N HIS A 101 22.35 0.58 -17.19
CA HIS A 101 23.56 0.49 -18.00
C HIS A 101 24.77 1.15 -17.33
N ASN A 102 25.98 0.68 -17.65
CA ASN A 102 27.24 1.31 -17.29
C ASN A 102 27.89 1.86 -18.58
N ASN A 103 27.88 3.19 -18.76
CA ASN A 103 28.44 3.87 -19.94
C ASN A 103 27.99 3.26 -21.28
N GLY A 104 26.68 3.03 -21.42
CA GLY A 104 26.07 2.44 -22.62
C GLY A 104 26.10 0.91 -22.71
N THR A 105 26.78 0.22 -21.78
CA THR A 105 26.73 -1.24 -21.67
C THR A 105 25.63 -1.66 -20.72
N VAL A 106 24.59 -2.33 -21.22
CA VAL A 106 23.46 -2.81 -20.41
C VAL A 106 23.92 -3.85 -19.39
N ILE A 107 23.45 -3.74 -18.15
CA ILE A 107 23.78 -4.67 -17.08
C ILE A 107 22.95 -5.96 -17.26
N GLY A 108 23.63 -7.10 -17.39
CA GLY A 108 22.98 -8.41 -17.47
C GLY A 108 22.07 -8.56 -18.69
N GLU A 109 20.91 -9.21 -18.51
CA GLU A 109 19.91 -9.41 -19.56
C GLU A 109 18.75 -8.38 -19.48
N SER A 110 19.05 -7.18 -18.94
CA SER A 110 18.02 -6.18 -18.67
C SER A 110 17.34 -5.69 -19.95
N GLY A 111 16.03 -5.48 -19.85
CA GLY A 111 15.21 -4.73 -20.81
C GLY A 111 14.95 -3.31 -20.34
N ILE A 112 14.12 -2.59 -21.09
CA ILE A 112 13.60 -1.28 -20.66
C ILE A 112 12.52 -1.51 -19.59
N THR A 113 12.64 -0.77 -18.49
CA THR A 113 11.68 -0.76 -17.38
C THR A 113 10.93 0.55 -17.32
N PHE A 114 9.66 0.50 -16.90
CA PHE A 114 8.77 1.66 -16.86
C PHE A 114 7.78 1.57 -15.68
N GLY A 115 7.58 2.66 -14.95
CA GLY A 115 6.82 2.62 -13.70
C GLY A 115 7.43 1.66 -12.67
N ARG A 116 6.61 1.24 -11.70
CA ARG A 116 7.03 0.37 -10.59
C ARG A 116 6.94 -1.12 -10.97
N GLY A 117 7.69 -1.52 -12.00
CA GLY A 117 7.93 -2.92 -12.35
C GLY A 117 7.35 -3.45 -13.66
N LEU A 118 7.00 -2.58 -14.62
CA LEU A 118 6.86 -3.04 -16.01
C LEU A 118 8.26 -3.23 -16.60
N ASP A 119 8.63 -4.46 -16.92
CA ASP A 119 9.78 -4.80 -17.78
C ASP A 119 9.25 -5.21 -19.16
N ILE A 120 9.48 -4.36 -20.18
CA ILE A 120 8.98 -4.63 -21.53
C ILE A 120 9.84 -5.67 -22.26
N GLY A 121 11.07 -5.92 -21.81
CA GLY A 121 11.96 -6.93 -22.40
C GLY A 121 11.46 -8.37 -22.19
N LYS A 122 10.57 -8.58 -21.21
CA LYS A 122 9.94 -9.87 -20.92
C LYS A 122 8.49 -9.97 -21.39
N ARG A 123 8.09 -9.09 -22.30
CA ARG A 123 6.72 -8.99 -22.80
C ARG A 123 6.68 -8.91 -24.31
N THR A 124 5.58 -9.37 -24.88
CA THR A 124 5.22 -9.18 -26.28
C THR A 124 4.56 -7.82 -26.47
N SER A 125 4.57 -7.32 -27.72
CA SER A 125 3.85 -6.09 -28.08
C SER A 125 2.36 -6.16 -27.73
N ASN A 126 1.73 -7.33 -27.92
CA ASN A 126 0.32 -7.55 -27.56
C ASN A 126 0.07 -7.44 -26.05
N GLU A 127 0.97 -7.96 -25.21
CA GLU A 127 0.86 -7.80 -23.76
C GLU A 127 0.99 -6.34 -23.33
N ILE A 128 1.87 -5.55 -23.99
CA ILE A 128 1.98 -4.11 -23.73
C ILE A 128 0.68 -3.39 -24.08
N THR A 129 0.12 -3.66 -25.27
CA THR A 129 -1.17 -3.11 -25.69
C THR A 129 -2.27 -3.40 -24.68
N GLN A 130 -2.37 -4.65 -24.24
CA GLN A 130 -3.45 -5.07 -23.35
C GLN A 130 -3.31 -4.49 -21.94
N LEU A 131 -2.08 -4.37 -21.42
CA LEU A 131 -1.81 -3.68 -20.16
C LEU A 131 -2.28 -2.23 -20.21
N PHE A 132 -1.84 -1.45 -21.20
CA PHE A 132 -2.20 -0.03 -21.26
C PHE A 132 -3.67 0.20 -21.62
N ALA A 133 -4.30 -0.70 -22.37
CA ALA A 133 -5.74 -0.68 -22.56
C ALA A 133 -6.51 -0.92 -21.25
N ASN A 134 -6.01 -1.77 -20.35
CA ASN A 134 -6.61 -1.94 -19.02
C ASN A 134 -6.38 -0.71 -18.13
N VAL A 135 -5.17 -0.15 -18.12
CA VAL A 135 -4.86 1.07 -17.37
C VAL A 135 -5.77 2.24 -17.81
N ALA A 136 -5.98 2.41 -19.11
CA ALA A 136 -6.82 3.46 -19.69
C ALA A 136 -8.32 3.36 -19.31
N LYS A 137 -8.77 2.24 -18.73
CA LYS A 137 -10.13 2.14 -18.16
C LYS A 137 -10.31 2.98 -16.90
N HIS A 138 -9.21 3.36 -16.25
CA HIS A 138 -9.22 4.00 -14.93
C HIS A 138 -8.63 5.41 -14.93
N CYS A 139 -7.91 5.80 -15.98
CA CYS A 139 -7.21 7.08 -16.11
C CYS A 139 -7.09 7.47 -17.58
N ASN A 140 -6.57 8.65 -17.86
CA ASN A 140 -6.25 9.04 -19.22
C ASN A 140 -5.21 8.07 -19.81
N PRO A 141 -5.35 7.68 -21.08
CA PRO A 141 -4.37 6.85 -21.74
C PRO A 141 -3.01 7.57 -21.82
N ILE A 142 -1.93 6.80 -21.91
CA ILE A 142 -0.64 7.33 -22.35
C ILE A 142 -0.74 7.77 -23.82
N SER A 143 0.19 8.60 -24.29
CA SER A 143 0.19 9.03 -25.69
C SER A 143 0.40 7.85 -26.65
N ASP A 144 -0.16 7.96 -27.86
CA ASP A 144 -0.01 6.96 -28.90
C ASP A 144 1.47 6.78 -29.31
N SER A 145 2.24 7.87 -29.28
CA SER A 145 3.68 7.87 -29.55
C SER A 145 4.44 7.01 -28.53
N LEU A 146 4.16 7.18 -27.23
CA LEU A 146 4.77 6.40 -26.17
C LEU A 146 4.31 4.95 -26.23
N LEU A 147 3.02 4.68 -26.43
CA LEU A 147 2.50 3.31 -26.56
C LEU A 147 3.17 2.57 -27.71
N LYS A 148 3.24 3.20 -28.89
CA LYS A 148 3.93 2.64 -30.07
C LYS A 148 5.41 2.38 -29.79
N TRP A 149 6.08 3.32 -29.13
CA TRP A 149 7.48 3.16 -28.75
C TRP A 149 7.69 1.98 -27.80
N LEU A 150 6.80 1.79 -26.81
CA LEU A 150 6.86 0.65 -25.89
C LEU A 150 6.59 -0.69 -26.59
N GLN A 151 5.63 -0.73 -27.52
CA GLN A 151 5.31 -1.90 -28.34
C GLN A 151 6.51 -2.35 -29.18
N GLU A 152 7.19 -1.42 -29.83
CA GLU A 152 8.38 -1.72 -30.64
C GLU A 152 9.62 -2.07 -29.79
N GLY A 153 9.63 -1.64 -28.51
CA GLY A 153 10.65 -2.02 -27.54
C GLY A 153 10.42 -3.39 -26.90
N ALA A 154 9.21 -3.94 -27.01
CA ALA A 154 8.82 -5.19 -26.39
C ALA A 154 9.73 -6.35 -26.83
N GLY A 155 10.16 -7.17 -25.87
CA GLY A 155 11.05 -8.32 -26.10
C GLY A 155 12.52 -7.96 -26.33
N LYS A 156 12.87 -6.67 -26.48
CA LYS A 156 14.26 -6.25 -26.60
C LYS A 156 14.94 -6.31 -25.24
N THR A 157 16.14 -6.88 -25.21
CA THR A 157 17.03 -6.95 -24.03
C THR A 157 18.45 -6.56 -24.44
N LYS A 158 19.34 -6.35 -23.46
CA LYS A 158 20.77 -6.07 -23.70
C LYS A 158 20.94 -4.88 -24.66
N GLN A 159 21.90 -4.97 -25.59
CA GLN A 159 22.20 -3.88 -26.53
C GLN A 159 20.99 -3.48 -27.38
N ALA A 160 20.14 -4.42 -27.80
CA ALA A 160 18.96 -4.11 -28.60
C ALA A 160 17.97 -3.20 -27.84
N ALA A 161 17.83 -3.41 -26.52
CA ALA A 161 17.01 -2.55 -25.67
C ALA A 161 17.64 -1.15 -25.53
N TYR A 162 18.96 -1.06 -25.39
CA TYR A 162 19.65 0.22 -25.29
C TYR A 162 19.59 1.04 -26.58
N GLU A 163 19.79 0.40 -27.74
CA GLU A 163 19.64 1.07 -29.04
C GLU A 163 18.22 1.60 -29.24
N HIS A 164 17.20 0.85 -28.80
CA HIS A 164 15.82 1.33 -28.79
C HIS A 164 15.60 2.47 -27.78
N TYR A 165 16.18 2.35 -26.58
CA TYR A 165 16.10 3.36 -25.52
C TYR A 165 16.59 4.74 -26.00
N LYS A 166 17.73 4.79 -26.71
CA LYS A 166 18.30 6.03 -27.24
C LYS A 166 17.39 6.78 -28.22
N GLN A 167 16.39 6.12 -28.79
CA GLN A 167 15.45 6.73 -29.73
C GLN A 167 14.28 7.43 -29.01
N LEU A 168 14.13 7.29 -27.68
CA LEU A 168 12.99 7.81 -26.93
C LEU A 168 12.76 9.30 -27.19
N ASP A 169 13.79 10.11 -27.02
CA ASP A 169 13.70 11.58 -27.14
C ASP A 169 13.40 12.08 -28.55
N ALA A 170 13.82 11.32 -29.56
CA ALA A 170 13.53 11.64 -30.96
C ALA A 170 12.11 11.24 -31.37
N ARG A 171 11.43 10.39 -30.59
CA ARG A 171 10.17 9.73 -30.99
C ARG A 171 8.98 10.05 -30.10
N VAL A 172 9.22 10.49 -28.86
CA VAL A 172 8.19 10.76 -27.86
C VAL A 172 8.52 12.10 -27.20
N ALA A 173 7.55 13.02 -27.15
CA ALA A 173 7.74 14.32 -26.52
C ALA A 173 8.03 14.17 -25.01
N LYS A 174 8.87 15.03 -24.44
CA LYS A 174 9.40 14.87 -23.08
C LYS A 174 8.32 14.78 -22.01
N GLU A 175 7.28 15.59 -22.15
CA GLU A 175 6.11 15.63 -21.29
C GLU A 175 5.26 14.35 -21.35
N GLU A 176 5.33 13.59 -22.45
CA GLU A 176 4.61 12.33 -22.62
C GLU A 176 5.41 11.11 -22.11
N GLN A 177 6.71 11.26 -21.86
CA GLN A 177 7.58 10.18 -21.41
C GLN A 177 7.39 9.81 -19.93
N VAL A 178 6.57 10.55 -19.19
CA VAL A 178 6.40 10.37 -17.73
C VAL A 178 4.97 9.96 -17.42
N LEU A 179 4.78 8.82 -16.78
CA LEU A 179 3.46 8.40 -16.28
C LEU A 179 2.93 9.41 -15.27
N THR A 180 1.61 9.63 -15.25
CA THR A 180 0.97 10.24 -14.09
C THR A 180 1.02 9.30 -12.88
N ARG A 181 0.79 9.82 -11.66
CA ARG A 181 0.74 8.95 -10.47
C ARG A 181 -0.40 7.93 -10.60
N LYS A 182 -1.53 8.34 -11.15
CA LYS A 182 -2.70 7.48 -11.42
C LYS A 182 -2.40 6.39 -12.46
N GLN A 183 -1.72 6.72 -13.56
CA GLN A 183 -1.29 5.72 -14.54
C GLN A 183 -0.33 4.70 -13.92
N GLN A 184 0.67 5.14 -13.15
CA GLN A 184 1.60 4.23 -12.46
C GLN A 184 0.88 3.32 -11.44
N HIS A 185 -0.09 3.87 -10.70
CA HIS A 185 -0.91 3.13 -9.76
C HIS A 185 -1.63 1.95 -10.44
N PHE A 186 -2.39 2.23 -11.50
CA PHE A 186 -3.14 1.18 -12.19
C PHE A 186 -2.22 0.24 -12.97
N LEU A 187 -1.11 0.73 -13.55
CA LEU A 187 -0.11 -0.13 -14.18
C LEU A 187 0.47 -1.14 -13.19
N PHE A 188 0.78 -0.71 -11.96
CA PHE A 188 1.24 -1.63 -10.91
C PHE A 188 0.17 -2.68 -10.56
N LEU A 189 -1.10 -2.26 -10.44
CA LEU A 189 -2.20 -3.18 -10.14
C LEU A 189 -2.47 -4.21 -11.25
N GLU A 190 -2.16 -3.88 -12.51
CA GLU A 190 -2.22 -4.84 -13.61
C GLU A 190 -1.08 -5.87 -13.56
N ILE A 191 0.08 -5.51 -13.00
CA ILE A 191 1.29 -6.35 -12.98
C ILE A 191 1.34 -7.23 -11.74
N TYR A 192 1.05 -6.65 -10.56
CA TYR A 192 1.21 -7.28 -9.26
C TYR A 192 0.52 -8.65 -9.12
N PRO A 193 -0.72 -8.88 -9.61
CA PRO A 193 -1.41 -10.16 -9.46
C PRO A 193 -0.66 -11.35 -10.08
N LYS A 194 0.13 -11.13 -11.14
CA LYS A 194 0.99 -12.17 -11.72
C LYS A 194 2.03 -12.65 -10.72
N TYR A 195 2.66 -11.72 -10.00
CA TYR A 195 3.70 -12.03 -9.02
C TYR A 195 3.15 -12.65 -7.75
N GLU A 196 1.94 -12.29 -7.34
CA GLU A 196 1.25 -12.98 -6.25
C GLU A 196 1.02 -14.46 -6.58
N LYS A 197 0.40 -14.75 -7.74
CA LYS A 197 0.16 -16.12 -8.20
C LYS A 197 1.46 -16.91 -8.37
N GLU A 198 2.49 -16.26 -8.92
CA GLU A 198 3.79 -16.89 -9.10
C GLU A 198 4.46 -17.20 -7.75
N THR A 199 4.33 -16.31 -6.77
CA THR A 199 4.84 -16.55 -5.41
C THR A 199 4.17 -17.77 -4.79
N GLU A 200 2.84 -17.83 -4.80
CA GLU A 200 2.10 -18.99 -4.29
C GLU A 200 2.53 -20.28 -5.01
N ARG A 201 2.61 -20.26 -6.34
CA ARG A 201 3.06 -21.41 -7.14
C ARG A 201 4.47 -21.86 -6.76
N LEU A 202 5.42 -20.93 -6.61
CA LEU A 202 6.81 -21.24 -6.29
C LEU A 202 7.00 -21.81 -4.87
N LEU A 203 6.12 -21.48 -3.94
CA LEU A 203 6.16 -21.99 -2.57
C LEU A 203 5.43 -23.34 -2.42
N THR A 204 4.43 -23.60 -3.26
CA THR A 204 3.55 -24.78 -3.12
C THR A 204 3.83 -25.87 -4.14
N LYS A 205 4.69 -25.62 -5.14
CA LYS A 205 5.05 -26.63 -6.15
C LYS A 205 5.71 -27.87 -5.54
N LYS A 206 5.52 -29.01 -6.22
CA LYS A 206 5.84 -30.36 -5.73
C LYS A 206 7.28 -30.52 -5.26
N ASP A 207 8.26 -30.03 -6.03
CA ASP A 207 9.68 -30.16 -5.72
C ASP A 207 10.07 -29.36 -4.47
N VAL A 208 9.51 -28.16 -4.31
CA VAL A 208 9.73 -27.33 -3.11
C VAL A 208 9.09 -27.96 -1.88
N LYS A 209 7.86 -28.48 -2.02
CA LYS A 209 7.19 -29.21 -0.94
C LYS A 209 7.97 -30.44 -0.49
N GLN A 210 8.49 -31.22 -1.43
CA GLN A 210 9.30 -32.41 -1.13
C GLN A 210 10.64 -32.05 -0.48
N ALA A 211 11.28 -30.97 -0.92
CA ALA A 211 12.59 -30.57 -0.42
C ALA A 211 12.55 -29.87 0.95
N TYR A 212 11.53 -29.04 1.20
CA TYR A 212 11.53 -28.08 2.32
C TYR A 212 10.29 -28.15 3.22
N GLY A 213 9.29 -28.97 2.87
CA GLY A 213 8.02 -29.08 3.59
C GLY A 213 6.89 -28.27 2.96
N SER A 214 5.68 -28.46 3.46
CA SER A 214 4.47 -27.86 2.89
C SER A 214 4.14 -26.53 3.55
N VAL A 215 4.11 -25.45 2.76
CA VAL A 215 3.56 -24.16 3.20
C VAL A 215 2.08 -24.10 2.85
N ASP A 216 1.24 -23.77 3.82
CA ASP A 216 -0.18 -23.49 3.60
C ASP A 216 -0.36 -22.00 3.33
N TRP A 217 -0.40 -21.62 2.05
CA TRP A 217 -0.49 -20.22 1.62
C TRP A 217 -1.70 -19.49 2.23
N SER A 218 -2.83 -20.17 2.39
CA SER A 218 -4.06 -19.58 2.92
C SER A 218 -3.90 -19.08 4.36
N LYS A 219 -3.07 -19.77 5.16
CA LYS A 219 -2.82 -19.48 6.58
C LYS A 219 -1.72 -18.46 6.83
N LEU A 220 -0.98 -18.03 5.81
CA LEU A 220 0.02 -16.96 5.98
C LEU A 220 -0.68 -15.62 6.23
N SER A 221 -0.16 -14.83 7.17
CA SER A 221 -0.61 -13.46 7.39
C SER A 221 -0.33 -12.58 6.15
N ASN A 222 -1.09 -11.50 5.99
CA ASN A 222 -0.91 -10.58 4.87
C ASN A 222 0.50 -9.98 4.83
N ASN A 223 1.09 -9.66 5.99
CA ASN A 223 2.44 -9.10 6.06
C ASN A 223 3.50 -10.09 5.58
N VAL A 224 3.36 -11.38 5.92
CA VAL A 224 4.25 -12.43 5.41
C VAL A 224 4.06 -12.60 3.91
N LYS A 225 2.81 -12.60 3.41
CA LYS A 225 2.52 -12.67 1.97
C LYS A 225 3.15 -11.50 1.22
N ASP A 226 2.99 -10.26 1.68
CA ASP A 226 3.55 -9.08 1.02
C ASP A 226 5.08 -9.17 0.90
N VAL A 227 5.78 -9.60 1.95
CA VAL A 227 7.24 -9.78 1.91
C VAL A 227 7.63 -10.90 0.94
N LEU A 228 6.91 -12.02 0.93
CA LEU A 228 7.17 -13.12 -0.02
C LEU A 228 6.93 -12.70 -1.47
N ILE A 229 5.89 -11.90 -1.71
CA ILE A 229 5.60 -11.36 -3.04
C ILE A 229 6.69 -10.38 -3.45
N ASP A 230 7.15 -9.48 -2.57
CA ASP A 230 8.27 -8.58 -2.86
C ASP A 230 9.57 -9.33 -3.19
N ILE A 231 9.88 -10.40 -2.45
CA ILE A 231 11.01 -11.29 -2.75
C ILE A 231 10.90 -11.87 -4.16
N THR A 232 9.71 -12.34 -4.56
CA THR A 232 9.49 -12.84 -5.93
C THR A 232 9.54 -11.71 -6.96
N TYR A 233 8.95 -10.54 -6.67
CA TYR A 233 8.86 -9.39 -7.56
C TYR A 233 10.25 -8.88 -7.96
N ARG A 234 11.14 -8.73 -6.99
CA ARG A 234 12.53 -8.31 -7.19
C ARG A 234 13.39 -9.37 -7.91
N GLY A 235 12.99 -10.65 -7.86
CA GLY A 235 13.80 -11.77 -8.35
C GLY A 235 14.76 -12.37 -7.30
N ASP A 236 14.41 -12.21 -6.01
CA ASP A 236 15.12 -12.79 -4.88
C ASP A 236 14.63 -14.20 -4.51
N ASN A 237 13.52 -14.67 -5.09
CA ASN A 237 12.99 -16.02 -4.88
C ASN A 237 13.70 -17.04 -5.79
N THR A 238 14.87 -17.53 -5.37
CA THR A 238 15.79 -18.30 -6.21
C THR A 238 15.75 -19.82 -5.92
N SER A 239 16.02 -20.64 -6.95
CA SER A 239 16.30 -22.08 -6.83
C SER A 239 17.78 -22.35 -6.62
N SER A 240 18.12 -23.62 -6.39
CA SER A 240 19.49 -24.14 -6.41
C SER A 240 20.24 -23.86 -7.73
N SER A 241 19.54 -23.59 -8.83
CA SER A 241 20.12 -23.24 -10.12
C SER A 241 20.58 -21.78 -10.23
N ASP A 242 20.22 -20.89 -9.29
CA ASP A 242 20.71 -19.52 -9.29
C ASP A 242 22.16 -19.49 -8.78
N LYS A 243 23.02 -18.71 -9.45
CA LYS A 243 24.44 -18.55 -9.09
C LYS A 243 24.66 -18.03 -7.67
N ARG A 244 23.68 -17.32 -7.09
CA ARG A 244 23.69 -16.82 -5.70
C ARG A 244 23.23 -17.86 -4.68
N GLY A 245 22.82 -19.05 -5.14
CA GLY A 245 22.23 -20.11 -4.34
C GLY A 245 20.71 -19.95 -4.13
N SER A 246 20.12 -20.93 -3.47
CA SER A 246 18.66 -21.04 -3.23
C SER A 246 18.23 -20.28 -1.98
N THR A 247 17.54 -19.15 -2.13
CA THR A 247 16.86 -18.47 -1.01
C THR A 247 15.70 -19.32 -0.48
N ARG A 248 15.03 -20.11 -1.35
CA ARG A 248 13.99 -21.04 -0.93
C ARG A 248 14.47 -22.06 0.11
N LYS A 249 15.70 -22.55 -0.01
CA LYS A 249 16.31 -23.46 0.98
C LYS A 249 16.39 -22.83 2.37
N TRP A 250 16.40 -21.51 2.44
CA TRP A 250 16.56 -20.77 3.67
C TRP A 250 15.23 -20.35 4.28
N PHE A 251 14.37 -19.68 3.51
CA PHE A 251 13.14 -19.12 4.07
C PHE A 251 11.95 -20.09 4.06
N VAL A 252 11.89 -21.09 3.17
CA VAL A 252 10.74 -22.03 3.15
C VAL A 252 10.69 -22.91 4.41
N PRO A 253 11.79 -23.53 4.88
CA PRO A 253 11.76 -24.27 6.15
C PRO A 253 11.40 -23.39 7.35
N ALA A 254 11.80 -22.11 7.32
CA ALA A 254 11.44 -21.14 8.35
C ALA A 254 9.91 -20.91 8.40
N LEU A 255 9.28 -20.70 7.24
CA LEU A 255 7.82 -20.59 7.14
C LEU A 255 7.10 -21.84 7.64
N VAL A 256 7.55 -23.04 7.25
CA VAL A 256 6.97 -24.31 7.69
C VAL A 256 7.04 -24.44 9.21
N LYS A 257 8.19 -24.09 9.80
CA LYS A 257 8.37 -24.12 11.25
C LYS A 257 7.44 -23.12 11.95
N ASP A 258 7.35 -21.90 11.43
CA ASP A 258 6.48 -20.87 11.97
C ASP A 258 5.01 -21.29 11.94
N GLN A 259 4.54 -21.91 10.85
CA GLN A 259 3.18 -22.46 10.78
C GLN A 259 2.94 -23.60 11.77
N SER A 260 3.92 -24.50 11.94
CA SER A 260 3.79 -25.62 12.89
C SER A 260 3.79 -25.18 14.35
N SER A 261 4.46 -24.07 14.66
CA SER A 261 4.64 -23.54 16.02
C SER A 261 3.80 -22.29 16.30
N ASN A 262 2.96 -21.88 15.34
CA ASN A 262 2.16 -20.66 15.38
C ASN A 262 2.97 -19.39 15.74
N LEU A 263 4.16 -19.24 15.17
CA LEU A 263 5.05 -18.11 15.43
C LEU A 263 4.82 -16.98 14.42
N SER A 264 4.93 -15.74 14.90
CA SER A 264 4.82 -14.52 14.08
C SER A 264 5.68 -13.40 14.66
N GLY A 265 5.76 -12.26 13.95
CA GLY A 265 6.53 -11.11 14.39
C GLY A 265 8.02 -11.43 14.57
N LYS A 266 8.66 -10.75 15.54
CA LYS A 266 10.11 -10.86 15.80
C LYS A 266 10.57 -12.25 16.23
N GLU A 267 9.68 -13.04 16.82
CA GLU A 267 10.00 -14.38 17.30
C GLU A 267 10.04 -15.43 16.17
N SER A 268 9.36 -15.15 15.06
CA SER A 268 9.28 -16.05 13.91
C SER A 268 10.65 -16.33 13.29
N HIS A 269 10.82 -17.56 12.80
CA HIS A 269 11.97 -17.98 12.04
C HIS A 269 12.07 -17.21 10.74
N PHE A 270 10.96 -16.94 10.06
CA PHE A 270 10.93 -16.16 8.83
C PHE A 270 11.43 -14.73 9.07
N PHE A 271 11.04 -14.06 10.16
CA PHE A 271 11.59 -12.76 10.52
C PHE A 271 13.11 -12.81 10.67
N LYS A 272 13.64 -13.82 11.37
CA LYS A 272 15.09 -14.01 11.53
C LYS A 272 15.81 -14.19 10.19
N VAL A 273 15.18 -14.88 9.23
CA VAL A 273 15.69 -15.00 7.85
C VAL A 273 15.69 -13.64 7.13
N ILE A 274 14.60 -12.88 7.22
CA ILE A 274 14.50 -11.56 6.59
C ILE A 274 15.43 -10.53 7.24
N ALA A 275 15.74 -10.68 8.53
CA ALA A 275 16.64 -9.81 9.28
C ALA A 275 18.13 -10.13 9.11
N ASP A 276 18.50 -11.18 8.39
CA ASP A 276 19.90 -11.55 8.17
C ASP A 276 20.52 -10.74 7.01
N LYS A 277 21.71 -10.18 7.28
CA LYS A 277 22.44 -9.28 6.38
C LYS A 277 22.89 -9.93 5.07
N LYS A 278 22.79 -11.25 4.90
CA LYS A 278 22.99 -11.93 3.61
C LYS A 278 22.11 -11.38 2.49
N TRP A 279 20.92 -10.85 2.81
CA TRP A 279 20.10 -10.14 1.83
C TRP A 279 20.87 -8.99 1.18
N ILE A 280 21.63 -8.23 1.97
CA ILE A 280 22.45 -7.12 1.48
C ILE A 280 23.73 -7.65 0.83
N THR A 281 24.48 -8.48 1.55
CA THR A 281 25.86 -8.83 1.15
C THR A 281 25.94 -9.87 0.02
N LEU A 282 24.99 -10.79 -0.07
CA LEU A 282 24.98 -11.87 -1.06
C LEU A 282 23.91 -11.68 -2.15
N TYR A 283 22.72 -11.20 -1.78
CA TYR A 283 21.60 -11.02 -2.71
C TYR A 283 21.44 -9.58 -3.21
N GLY A 284 22.30 -8.67 -2.76
CA GLY A 284 22.39 -7.29 -3.23
C GLY A 284 21.14 -6.45 -2.96
N VAL A 285 20.33 -6.82 -1.97
CA VAL A 285 19.16 -6.04 -1.52
C VAL A 285 19.67 -4.72 -0.93
N ASP A 286 19.10 -3.60 -1.37
CA ASP A 286 19.48 -2.29 -0.83
C ASP A 286 19.02 -2.13 0.63
N GLN A 287 19.69 -1.25 1.37
CA GLN A 287 19.43 -1.06 2.80
C GLN A 287 17.98 -0.64 3.08
N ASN A 288 17.37 0.20 2.24
CA ASN A 288 16.02 0.69 2.45
C ASN A 288 15.01 -0.45 2.31
N ARG A 289 15.11 -1.24 1.23
CA ARG A 289 14.24 -2.40 1.01
C ARG A 289 14.43 -3.48 2.08
N PHE A 290 15.66 -3.71 2.53
CA PHE A 290 15.94 -4.62 3.65
C PHE A 290 15.21 -4.21 4.94
N GLU A 291 15.28 -2.93 5.32
CA GLU A 291 14.59 -2.43 6.52
C GLU A 291 13.07 -2.40 6.34
N LEU A 292 12.57 -2.05 5.15
CA LEU A 292 11.13 -2.10 4.85
C LEU A 292 10.58 -3.52 5.04
N ARG A 293 11.21 -4.55 4.46
CA ARG A 293 10.79 -5.95 4.65
C ARG A 293 10.75 -6.35 6.13
N LYS A 294 11.76 -5.97 6.91
CA LYS A 294 11.82 -6.27 8.35
C LYS A 294 10.71 -5.58 9.13
N SER A 295 10.52 -4.29 8.92
CA SER A 295 9.49 -3.51 9.61
C SER A 295 8.08 -4.04 9.28
N HIS A 296 7.85 -4.44 8.02
CA HIS A 296 6.55 -4.94 7.56
C HIS A 296 6.11 -6.21 8.30
N LEU A 297 7.05 -7.06 8.72
CA LEU A 297 6.76 -8.29 9.48
C LEU A 297 6.42 -8.07 10.95
N VAL A 298 6.66 -6.86 11.49
CA VAL A 298 6.43 -6.53 12.90
C VAL A 298 5.17 -5.69 13.09
N ASN A 299 4.75 -4.99 12.04
CA ASN A 299 3.55 -4.16 12.02
C ASN A 299 2.26 -5.00 11.93
#